data_AF-A0A485AEN0-F1
#
_entry.id   AF-A0A485AEN0-F1
#
_cell.length_a   1.000
_cell.length_b   1.000
_cell.length_c   1.000
_cell.angle_alpha   90.00
_cell.angle_beta   90.00
_cell.angle_gamma   90.00
#
_symmetry.space_group_name_H-M   'P 1'
#
loop_
_entity.id
_entity.type
_entity.pdbx_description
1 polymer ?
#
loop_
_entity_poly.entity_id
_entity_poly.type
_entity_poly.pdbx_seq_one_letter_code
_entity_poly.pdbx_strand_id
1 'polypeptide(L)' 'MAATTIKTHIRNLYQKLGVAHRQDAVLHAQNLLKMMGYGV' A
#
# COMPACT_ATOMS: atom_id res chain seq x y z
N MET A 1 14.32 17.20 -6.46
CA MET A 1 14.40 16.68 -5.08
C MET A 1 13.05 16.20 -4.53
N ALA A 2 11.93 16.91 -4.74
CA ALA A 2 10.62 16.44 -4.22
C ALA A 2 10.11 15.09 -4.78
N ALA A 3 10.38 14.78 -6.06
CA ALA A 3 9.95 13.52 -6.68
C ALA A 3 10.61 12.27 -6.04
N THR A 4 11.85 12.39 -5.59
CA THR A 4 12.55 11.31 -4.86
C THR A 4 12.01 11.17 -3.44
N THR A 5 11.58 12.27 -2.82
CA THR A 5 10.94 12.27 -1.51
C THR A 5 9.60 11.54 -1.53
N ILE A 6 8.74 11.80 -2.53
CA ILE A 6 7.45 11.09 -2.69
C ILE A 6 7.66 9.58 -2.82
N LYS A 7 8.60 9.14 -3.68
CA LYS A 7 8.90 7.71 -3.86
C LYS A 7 9.45 7.07 -2.57
N THR A 8 10.25 7.80 -1.80
CA THR A 8 10.75 7.34 -0.48
C THR A 8 9.62 7.18 0.53
N HIS A 9 8.70 8.14 0.63
CA HIS A 9 7.56 8.03 1.54
C HIS A 9 6.63 6.86 1.18
N ILE A 10 6.40 6.60 -0.12
CA ILE A 10 5.64 5.44 -0.59
C ILE A 10 6.32 4.13 -0.18
N ARG A 11 7.63 4.03 -0.38
CA ARG A 11 8.39 2.83 0.03
C ARG A 11 8.33 2.61 1.54
N ASN A 12 8.45 3.67 2.34
CA ASN A 12 8.35 3.58 3.80
C ASN A 12 6.96 3.12 4.24
N LEU A 13 5.90 3.55 3.55
CA LEU A 13 4.54 3.08 3.81
C LEU A 13 4.41 1.58 3.53
N TYR A 14 4.93 1.11 2.40
CA TYR A 14 4.92 -0.32 2.06
C TYR A 14 5.65 -1.16 3.11
N GLN A 15 6.82 -0.72 3.58
CA GLN A 15 7.56 -1.39 4.64
C GLN A 15 6.78 -1.51 5.94
N LYS A 16 6.10 -0.43 6.38
CA LYS A 16 5.27 -0.44 7.60
C LYS A 16 4.08 -1.39 7.51
N LEU A 17 3.55 -1.57 6.29
CA LEU A 17 2.42 -2.48 6.01
C LEU A 17 2.89 -3.91 5.70
N GLY A 18 4.20 -4.18 5.69
CA GLY A 18 4.75 -5.50 5.36
C GLY A 18 4.60 -5.92 3.90
N VAL A 19 4.41 -4.96 2.98
CA VAL A 19 4.25 -5.23 1.53
C VAL A 19 5.48 -4.78 0.74
N ALA A 20 5.85 -5.52 -0.30
CA ALA A 20 7.09 -5.27 -1.05
C ALA A 20 6.86 -4.35 -2.27
N HIS A 21 5.73 -4.52 -2.96
CA HIS A 21 5.42 -3.79 -4.18
C HIS A 21 4.07 -3.07 -4.12
N ARG A 22 3.88 -2.14 -5.05
CA ARG A 22 2.60 -1.42 -5.21
C ARG A 22 1.43 -2.38 -5.44
N GLN A 23 1.63 -3.43 -6.21
CA GLN A 23 0.59 -4.42 -6.50
C GLN A 23 0.14 -5.12 -5.20
N ASP A 24 1.10 -5.51 -4.35
CA ASP A 24 0.84 -6.13 -3.06
C ASP A 24 0.11 -5.18 -2.11
N ALA A 25 0.52 -3.91 -2.07
CA ALA A 25 -0.12 -2.89 -1.25
C ALA A 25 -1.60 -2.68 -1.65
N VAL A 26 -1.87 -2.63 -2.96
CA VAL A 26 -3.22 -2.51 -3.49
C VAL A 26 -4.05 -3.76 -3.18
N LEU A 27 -3.49 -4.96 -3.38
CA LEU A 27 -4.16 -6.22 -3.06
C LEU A 27 -4.46 -6.34 -1.55
N HIS A 28 -3.51 -5.94 -0.70
CA HIS A 28 -3.68 -5.90 0.75
C HIS A 28 -4.83 -4.98 1.15
N ALA A 29 -4.90 -3.77 0.57
CA ALA A 29 -6.01 -2.85 0.79
C ALA A 29 -7.36 -3.43 0.32
N GLN A 30 -7.40 -4.07 -0.86
CA GLN A 30 -8.62 -4.71 -1.36
C GLN A 30 -9.09 -5.86 -0.46
N ASN A 31 -8.16 -6.68 0.04
CA ASN A 31 -8.48 -7.77 0.96
C ASN A 31 -9.02 -7.24 2.29
N LEU A 32 -8.41 -6.18 2.84
CA LEU A 32 -8.93 -5.50 4.03
C LEU A 32 -10.35 -4.98 3.81
N LEU A 33 -10.61 -4.31 2.69
CA LEU A 33 -11.94 -3.81 2.34
C LEU A 33 -12.97 -4.93 2.21
N LYS A 34 -12.61 -6.05 1.58
CA LYS A 34 -13.47 -7.26 1.50
C LYS A 34 -13.77 -7.83 2.89
N MET A 35 -12.76 -7.97 3.75
CA MET A 35 -12.93 -8.50 5.12
C MET A 35 -13.83 -7.61 5.98
N MET A 36 -13.82 -6.31 5.74
CA MET A 36 -14.70 -5.35 6.41
C MET A 36 -16.11 -5.27 5.80
N GLY A 37 -16.42 -6.07 4.76
CA GLY A 37 -17.72 -6.06 4.10
C GLY A 37 -17.93 -4.92 3.10
N TYR A 38 -16.87 -4.17 2.77
CA TYR A 38 -16.90 -3.07 1.78
C TYR A 38 -16.53 -3.52 0.35
N GLY A 39 -16.27 -4.81 0.14
CA GLY A 39 -16.04 -5.36 -1.20
C GLY A 39 -17.37 -5.68 -1.88
N VAL A 40 -17.77 -4.85 -2.86
CA VAL A 40 -18.81 -5.20 -3.84
C VAL A 40 -18.39 -6.37 -4.72
#